data_AF-A0A0G3GYL4-F1
#
_entry.id   AF-A0A0G3GYL4-F1
#
_cell.length_a   1.000
_cell.length_b   1.000
_cell.length_c   1.000
_cell.angle_alpha   90.00
_cell.angle_beta   90.00
_cell.angle_gamma   90.00
#
_symmetry.space_group_name_H-M   'P 1'
#
loop_
_entity.id
_entity.type
_entity.pdbx_description
1 polymer ?
#
loop_
_entity_poly.entity_id
_entity_poly.type
_entity_poly.pdbx_seq_one_letter_code
_entity_poly.pdbx_strand_id
1 'polypeptide(L)'
;MFSFLLPTRSADEYEPLVTSIQDHSVTTLFFPKPSNSPLQLFLRTGELFRKQDELIVHDSAGNPACAVRIERVSAVAFDKITPEDIARTWGPKEISAWRNWARSLWLSSSFSNQPYPNHISGRTTIIRVDFSSHDCFADESLDTLFHGLKDHLFLHDVVKILVEKKTHFPLHLRQSALEFLPFAHRYLFKPFYRIPDLSPALSRVVELTRTTPRLPAPPDSAENLAAVHAWVSTCLSALGVTLTDGGGVDFQSRLTRSQLTEHFPTLPVRHYRKIIRSLIHLRNRIFRTQETADFVRCTMLERHFLMRCITKEEFLHSSTTAHYVAIHVSERYIPDSFSRTELDRVHRRIAPKFAIEDLLEHALADPHVNLETLAKVHCSPRIVRLLSEEQVAHLQQLCWSELVWLANRLQRLWNPAWVERSMRLHSGDDSSAWNATARAWNRLRAMWLTIVTSSGQTHLLDTLCFGKVMRLIPEFPMMEESHGDVSVFQRLPLPWEVVHGIATCPRSEVQRVCEEIGIDPVTSGWTSPKQYSDLV
;
A
#
# COMPACT_ATOMS: atom_id res chain seq x y z
N MET A 1 11.11 -25.42 9.02
CA MET A 1 11.55 -26.70 8.41
C MET A 1 13.07 -26.80 8.40
N PHE A 2 13.83 -25.74 8.04
CA PHE A 2 15.30 -25.78 8.09
C PHE A 2 15.91 -25.88 9.50
N SER A 3 15.29 -25.29 10.52
CA SER A 3 15.67 -25.49 11.92
C SER A 3 15.52 -26.94 12.42
N PHE A 4 14.71 -27.76 11.75
CA PHE A 4 14.65 -29.21 11.95
C PHE A 4 15.69 -29.96 11.10
N LEU A 5 16.02 -29.42 9.92
CA LEU A 5 16.95 -30.03 8.96
C LEU A 5 18.42 -29.91 9.38
N LEU A 6 18.76 -28.85 10.11
CA LEU A 6 20.13 -28.48 10.46
C LEU A 6 20.21 -28.07 11.94
N PRO A 7 20.10 -29.03 12.89
CA PRO A 7 20.38 -28.70 14.28
C PRO A 7 21.85 -28.31 14.44
N THR A 8 22.13 -27.63 15.54
CA THR A 8 23.45 -27.18 15.99
C THR A 8 24.53 -28.24 15.75
N ARG A 9 25.22 -28.11 14.62
CA ARG A 9 26.47 -28.81 14.32
C ARG A 9 27.62 -28.00 14.90
N SER A 10 28.79 -28.61 15.05
CA SER A 10 30.01 -27.81 15.20
C SER A 10 30.17 -26.94 13.95
N ALA A 11 30.77 -25.76 14.12
CA ALA A 11 31.03 -24.84 13.00
C ALA A 11 31.74 -25.55 11.83
N ASP A 12 32.67 -26.45 12.16
CA ASP A 12 33.47 -27.23 11.20
C ASP A 12 32.67 -28.12 10.24
N GLU A 13 31.49 -28.61 10.65
CA GLU A 13 30.63 -29.45 9.79
C GLU A 13 29.50 -28.67 9.11
N TYR A 14 29.22 -27.46 9.61
CA TYR A 14 28.12 -26.64 9.12
C TYR A 14 28.53 -25.73 7.97
N GLU A 15 29.67 -25.03 8.10
CA GLU A 15 30.17 -24.11 7.06
C GLU A 15 30.37 -24.76 5.69
N PRO A 16 30.93 -25.98 5.58
CA PRO A 16 31.09 -26.62 4.27
C PRO A 16 29.75 -26.94 3.60
N LEU A 17 28.73 -27.30 4.39
CA LEU A 17 27.39 -27.54 3.86
C LEU A 17 26.76 -26.24 3.34
N VAL A 18 26.88 -25.15 4.11
CA VAL A 18 26.36 -23.84 3.71
C VAL A 18 27.02 -23.37 2.42
N THR A 19 28.34 -23.50 2.33
CA THR A 19 29.11 -23.20 1.10
C THR A 19 28.64 -24.06 -0.07
N SER A 20 28.39 -25.35 0.14
CA SER A 20 27.87 -26.25 -0.89
C SER A 20 26.40 -25.99 -1.28
N ILE A 21 25.63 -25.31 -0.45
CA ILE A 21 24.29 -24.85 -0.85
C ILE A 21 24.44 -23.58 -1.70
N GLN A 22 25.34 -22.67 -1.34
CA GLN A 22 25.63 -21.44 -2.08
C GLN A 22 26.13 -21.71 -3.50
N ASP A 23 27.04 -22.68 -3.67
CA ASP A 23 27.61 -23.06 -4.98
C ASP A 23 26.69 -23.96 -5.83
N HIS A 24 25.47 -24.22 -5.35
CA HIS A 24 24.47 -25.11 -5.97
C HIS A 24 24.89 -26.59 -6.09
N SER A 25 25.95 -27.04 -5.40
CA SER A 25 26.36 -28.46 -5.37
C SER A 25 25.44 -29.32 -4.50
N VAL A 26 24.77 -28.71 -3.51
CA VAL A 26 23.73 -29.32 -2.68
C VAL A 26 22.39 -28.65 -2.96
N THR A 27 21.47 -29.41 -3.55
CA THR A 27 20.11 -28.96 -3.90
C THR A 27 19.03 -29.84 -3.27
N THR A 28 19.42 -30.86 -2.51
CA THR A 28 18.50 -31.82 -1.90
C THR A 28 18.92 -32.13 -0.48
N LEU A 29 17.96 -32.10 0.45
CA LEU A 29 18.14 -32.52 1.83
C LEU A 29 17.12 -33.61 2.22
N PHE A 30 17.54 -34.47 3.14
CA PHE A 30 16.74 -35.57 3.67
C PHE A 30 16.68 -35.50 5.20
N PHE A 31 15.51 -35.82 5.77
CA PHE A 31 15.35 -35.98 7.21
C PHE A 31 14.25 -36.97 7.57
N PRO A 32 14.32 -37.64 8.74
CA PRO A 32 13.28 -38.56 9.18
C PRO A 32 11.97 -37.82 9.38
N LYS A 33 10.85 -38.44 9.00
CA LYS A 33 9.54 -37.90 9.38
C LYS A 33 9.37 -37.97 10.90
N PRO A 34 8.99 -36.88 11.58
CA PRO A 34 8.66 -36.92 13.01
C PRO A 34 7.55 -37.92 13.33
N SER A 35 7.70 -38.66 14.43
CA SER A 35 6.80 -39.74 14.81
C SER A 35 5.35 -39.27 15.02
N ASN A 36 5.18 -38.04 15.52
CA ASN A 36 3.87 -37.49 15.90
C ASN A 36 3.30 -36.51 14.87
N SER A 37 3.91 -36.33 13.70
CA SER A 37 3.46 -35.35 12.70
C SER A 37 2.80 -36.04 11.50
N PRO A 38 1.56 -35.70 11.12
CA PRO A 38 0.95 -36.25 9.91
C PRO A 38 1.75 -35.88 8.66
N LEU A 39 1.85 -36.81 7.69
CA LEU A 39 2.65 -36.61 6.48
C LEU A 39 2.16 -35.40 5.66
N GLN A 40 0.84 -35.18 5.67
CA GLN A 40 0.17 -34.08 4.99
C GLN A 40 0.73 -32.72 5.38
N LEU A 41 1.29 -32.55 6.59
CA LEU A 41 1.91 -31.29 6.99
C LEU A 41 3.13 -30.91 6.13
N PHE A 42 3.89 -31.90 5.66
CA PHE A 42 5.14 -31.68 4.92
C PHE A 42 4.92 -31.59 3.40
N LEU A 43 3.83 -32.16 2.89
CA LEU A 43 3.54 -32.20 1.46
C LEU A 43 2.89 -30.88 1.00
N ARG A 44 2.90 -30.62 -0.32
CA ARG A 44 2.35 -29.38 -0.95
C ARG A 44 0.93 -28.99 -0.52
N THR A 45 0.12 -29.93 -0.05
CA THR A 45 -1.24 -29.69 0.44
C THR A 45 -1.31 -29.24 1.90
N GLY A 46 -0.21 -29.36 2.66
CA GLY A 46 -0.11 -29.02 4.07
C GLY A 46 0.13 -27.54 4.33
N GLU A 47 -0.41 -27.07 5.45
CA GLU A 47 -0.19 -25.70 5.92
C GLU A 47 1.29 -25.35 6.13
N LEU A 48 2.16 -26.30 6.49
CA LEU A 48 3.59 -26.01 6.74
C LEU A 48 4.39 -25.84 5.45
N PHE A 49 4.04 -26.56 4.38
CA PHE A 49 4.64 -26.36 3.06
C PHE A 49 4.25 -25.00 2.46
N ARG A 50 2.93 -24.69 2.43
CA ARG A 50 2.45 -23.39 1.90
C ARG A 50 2.99 -22.17 2.65
N LYS A 51 3.54 -22.36 3.85
CA LYS A 51 4.13 -21.30 4.68
C LYS A 51 5.62 -21.08 4.40
N GLN A 52 6.30 -21.92 3.62
CA GLN A 52 7.76 -21.95 3.54
C GLN A 52 8.26 -22.20 2.11
N ASP A 53 7.73 -21.48 1.12
CA ASP A 53 8.24 -21.56 -0.27
C ASP A 53 9.71 -21.12 -0.36
N GLU A 54 10.18 -20.31 0.59
CA GLU A 54 11.57 -19.83 0.68
C GLU A 54 12.11 -19.99 2.11
N LEU A 55 13.39 -20.32 2.21
CA LEU A 55 14.10 -20.52 3.47
C LEU A 55 15.47 -19.85 3.45
N ILE A 56 15.85 -19.29 4.59
CA ILE A 56 17.20 -18.76 4.80
C ILE A 56 18.09 -19.87 5.34
N VAL A 57 19.25 -20.03 4.72
CA VAL A 57 20.36 -20.79 5.27
C VAL A 57 21.26 -19.79 6.01
N HIS A 58 21.54 -20.07 7.28
CA HIS A 58 22.48 -19.27 8.07
C HIS A 58 23.84 -19.97 8.10
N ASP A 59 24.89 -19.23 8.45
CA ASP A 59 26.21 -19.75 8.79
C ASP A 59 26.25 -20.18 10.27
N SER A 60 27.39 -20.70 10.72
CA SER A 60 27.57 -21.18 12.10
C SER A 60 27.55 -20.07 13.16
N ALA A 61 27.79 -18.82 12.75
CA ALA A 61 27.67 -17.63 13.59
C ALA A 61 26.22 -17.09 13.63
N GLY A 62 25.31 -17.70 12.85
CA GLY A 62 23.92 -17.28 12.76
C GLY A 62 23.66 -16.17 11.75
N ASN A 63 24.64 -15.81 10.90
CA ASN A 63 24.44 -14.83 9.83
C ASN A 63 23.75 -15.49 8.62
N PRO A 64 22.85 -14.80 7.91
CA PRO A 64 22.28 -15.28 6.66
C PRO A 64 23.37 -15.51 5.60
N ALA A 65 23.46 -16.72 5.07
CA ALA A 65 24.44 -17.10 4.04
C ALA A 65 23.82 -17.14 2.64
N CYS A 66 22.62 -17.69 2.48
CA CYS A 66 21.86 -17.64 1.22
C CYS A 66 20.36 -17.89 1.44
N ALA A 67 19.56 -17.60 0.42
CA ALA A 67 18.15 -17.98 0.36
C ALA A 67 17.95 -19.16 -0.60
N VAL A 68 17.16 -20.14 -0.18
CA VAL A 68 16.78 -21.29 -0.99
C VAL A 68 15.28 -21.32 -1.20
N ARG A 69 14.84 -21.58 -2.43
CA ARG A 69 13.44 -21.79 -2.76
C ARG A 69 13.13 -23.28 -2.76
N ILE A 70 12.10 -23.69 -2.04
CA ILE A 70 11.67 -25.09 -2.01
C ILE A 70 10.89 -25.40 -3.29
N GLU A 71 11.49 -26.23 -4.14
CA GLU A 71 10.89 -26.65 -5.40
C GLU A 71 9.91 -27.81 -5.18
N ARG A 72 10.34 -28.78 -4.36
CA ARG A 72 9.59 -30.01 -4.14
C ARG A 72 9.82 -30.56 -2.74
N VAL A 73 8.74 -31.02 -2.12
CA VAL A 73 8.82 -31.90 -0.95
C VAL A 73 8.12 -33.20 -1.25
N SER A 74 8.78 -34.31 -0.96
CA SER A 74 8.24 -35.65 -1.14
C SER A 74 8.59 -36.56 0.04
N ALA A 75 7.91 -37.70 0.12
CA ALA A 75 8.12 -38.69 1.16
C ALA A 75 8.58 -40.00 0.52
N VAL A 76 9.66 -40.56 1.02
CA VAL A 76 10.27 -41.80 0.50
C VAL A 76 10.64 -42.72 1.65
N ALA A 77 10.55 -44.04 1.44
CA ALA A 77 11.08 -45.00 2.41
C ALA A 77 12.61 -45.01 2.34
N PHE A 78 13.29 -45.13 3.48
CA PHE A 78 14.76 -45.04 3.56
C PHE A 78 15.50 -46.05 2.68
N ASP A 79 14.97 -47.27 2.56
CA ASP A 79 15.53 -48.31 1.70
C ASP A 79 15.30 -48.09 0.20
N LYS A 80 14.41 -47.14 -0.16
CA LYS A 80 14.10 -46.77 -1.56
C LYS A 80 14.93 -45.60 -2.07
N ILE A 81 15.74 -44.95 -1.23
CA ILE A 81 16.67 -43.89 -1.68
C ILE A 81 17.71 -44.51 -2.60
N THR A 82 17.88 -43.94 -3.80
CA THR A 82 18.82 -44.41 -4.83
C THR A 82 20.12 -43.61 -4.84
N PRO A 83 21.18 -44.07 -5.55
CA PRO A 83 22.39 -43.26 -5.77
C PRO A 83 22.11 -41.90 -6.44
N GLU A 84 21.16 -41.84 -7.37
CA GLU A 84 20.77 -40.59 -8.04
C GLU A 84 20.15 -39.58 -7.06
N ASP A 85 19.37 -40.07 -6.09
CA ASP A 85 18.74 -39.23 -5.07
C ASP A 85 19.78 -38.53 -4.18
N ILE A 86 20.91 -39.17 -3.91
CA ILE A 86 21.96 -38.64 -3.02
C ILE A 86 23.04 -37.84 -3.76
N ALA A 87 23.03 -37.85 -5.10
CA ALA A 87 24.04 -37.19 -5.92
C ALA A 87 24.21 -35.70 -5.58
N ARG A 88 23.09 -35.00 -5.32
CA ARG A 88 23.03 -33.58 -4.96
C ARG A 88 22.74 -33.31 -3.48
N THR A 89 23.08 -34.28 -2.62
CA THR A 89 23.00 -34.12 -1.17
C THR A 89 24.36 -33.90 -0.56
N TRP A 90 24.39 -33.39 0.66
CA TRP A 90 25.58 -33.39 1.49
C TRP A 90 25.86 -34.78 2.06
N GLY A 91 27.14 -35.16 2.12
CA GLY A 91 27.61 -36.44 2.66
C GLY A 91 28.18 -37.40 1.61
N PRO A 92 28.40 -38.67 1.99
CA PRO A 92 28.98 -39.69 1.11
C PRO A 92 28.14 -39.90 -0.15
N LYS A 93 28.78 -40.16 -1.29
CA LYS A 93 28.10 -40.40 -2.57
C LYS A 93 27.79 -41.87 -2.85
N GLU A 94 28.34 -42.78 -2.04
CA GLU A 94 27.99 -44.20 -2.07
C GLU A 94 26.79 -44.47 -1.16
N ILE A 95 25.75 -45.16 -1.67
CA ILE A 95 24.46 -45.32 -0.96
C ILE A 95 24.56 -46.06 0.38
N SER A 96 25.46 -47.05 0.48
CA SER A 96 25.72 -47.82 1.71
C SER A 96 26.32 -46.91 2.79
N ALA A 97 27.36 -46.15 2.43
CA ALA A 97 28.04 -45.18 3.28
C ALA A 97 27.10 -44.02 3.67
N TRP A 98 26.33 -43.51 2.72
CA TRP A 98 25.36 -42.44 2.96
C TRP A 98 24.28 -42.88 3.95
N ARG A 99 23.72 -44.09 3.81
CA ARG A 99 22.72 -44.61 4.76
C ARG A 99 23.30 -44.75 6.17
N ASN A 100 24.53 -45.22 6.30
CA ASN A 100 25.19 -45.33 7.61
C ASN A 100 25.47 -43.94 8.22
N TRP A 101 25.97 -43.02 7.41
CA TRP A 101 26.18 -41.63 7.80
C TRP A 101 24.87 -40.95 8.24
N ALA A 102 23.81 -41.07 7.46
CA ALA A 102 22.51 -40.48 7.76
C ALA A 102 21.88 -41.07 9.04
N ARG A 103 21.99 -42.39 9.26
CA ARG A 103 21.56 -43.02 10.52
C ARG A 103 22.33 -42.45 11.71
N SER A 104 23.66 -42.38 11.61
CA SER A 104 24.52 -41.86 12.67
C SER A 104 24.17 -40.40 12.98
N LEU A 105 24.03 -39.59 11.93
CA LEU A 105 23.67 -38.18 12.04
C LEU A 105 22.31 -38.01 12.73
N TRP A 106 21.25 -38.66 12.25
CA TRP A 106 19.90 -38.48 12.78
C TRP A 106 19.69 -39.09 14.18
N LEU A 107 20.53 -40.03 14.59
CA LEU A 107 20.53 -40.62 15.94
C LEU A 107 21.52 -39.94 16.90
N SER A 108 22.30 -38.95 16.42
CA SER A 108 23.24 -38.23 17.26
C SER A 108 22.53 -37.36 18.30
N SER A 109 23.25 -37.00 19.37
CA SER A 109 22.75 -36.13 20.44
C SER A 109 22.32 -34.76 19.94
N SER A 110 22.89 -34.26 18.83
CA SER A 110 22.44 -33.01 18.21
C SER A 110 21.00 -33.07 17.69
N PHE A 111 20.48 -34.27 17.45
CA PHE A 111 19.13 -34.53 16.97
C PHE A 111 18.21 -35.14 18.03
N SER A 112 18.70 -35.49 19.22
CA SER A 112 17.92 -36.21 20.24
C SER A 112 16.75 -35.41 20.82
N ASN A 113 16.80 -34.08 20.74
CA ASN A 113 15.71 -33.19 21.14
C ASN A 113 14.62 -33.05 20.07
N GLN A 114 14.82 -33.60 18.87
CA GLN A 114 13.83 -33.59 17.81
C GLN A 114 12.88 -34.79 17.94
N PRO A 115 11.60 -34.66 17.56
CA PRO A 115 10.61 -35.74 17.64
C PRO A 115 10.79 -36.82 16.55
N TYR A 116 12.04 -37.19 16.26
CA TYR A 116 12.39 -38.20 15.26
C TYR A 116 12.27 -39.62 15.83
N PRO A 117 12.16 -40.63 14.96
CA PRO A 117 12.12 -42.02 15.39
C PRO A 117 13.44 -42.40 16.08
N ASN A 118 13.36 -43.00 17.27
CA ASN A 118 14.52 -43.55 17.99
C ASN A 118 15.25 -44.69 17.24
N HIS A 119 14.65 -45.18 16.15
CA HIS A 119 15.21 -46.21 15.30
C HIS A 119 14.90 -45.94 13.82
N ILE A 120 15.94 -45.93 12.97
CA ILE A 120 15.83 -45.73 11.53
C ILE A 120 15.96 -47.08 10.80
N SER A 121 14.81 -47.67 10.47
CA SER A 121 14.68 -48.90 9.69
C SER A 121 14.61 -48.61 8.18
N GLY A 122 14.73 -49.64 7.33
CA GLY A 122 14.51 -49.49 5.88
C GLY A 122 13.13 -48.91 5.52
N ARG A 123 12.11 -49.23 6.32
CA ARG A 123 10.73 -48.75 6.12
C ARG A 123 10.48 -47.35 6.69
N THR A 124 11.45 -46.76 7.39
CA THR A 124 11.28 -45.42 7.96
C THR A 124 11.03 -44.41 6.85
N THR A 125 9.94 -43.65 6.98
CA THR A 125 9.60 -42.58 6.04
C THR A 125 10.51 -41.39 6.26
N ILE A 126 11.09 -40.90 5.17
CA ILE A 126 11.98 -39.75 5.13
C ILE A 126 11.35 -38.69 4.25
N ILE A 127 11.50 -37.44 4.67
CA ILE A 127 11.10 -36.28 3.92
C ILE A 127 12.28 -35.83 3.08
N ARG A 128 12.08 -35.75 1.76
CA ARG A 128 12.99 -35.19 0.78
C ARG A 128 12.57 -33.77 0.48
N VAL A 129 13.51 -32.84 0.54
CA VAL A 129 13.32 -31.43 0.16
C VAL A 129 14.29 -31.12 -0.96
N ASP A 130 13.76 -30.89 -2.16
CA ASP A 130 14.52 -30.33 -3.27
C ASP A 130 14.33 -28.82 -3.29
N PHE A 131 15.42 -28.10 -3.46
CA PHE A 131 15.44 -26.64 -3.47
C PHE A 131 16.48 -26.12 -4.46
N SER A 132 16.32 -24.87 -4.85
CA SER A 132 17.30 -24.10 -5.61
C SER A 132 17.80 -22.96 -4.73
N SER A 133 19.12 -22.82 -4.63
CA SER A 133 19.70 -21.54 -4.23
C SER A 133 19.42 -20.54 -5.36
N HIS A 134 18.92 -19.35 -5.02
CA HIS A 134 18.64 -18.29 -5.98
C HIS A 134 19.29 -16.99 -5.51
N ASP A 135 20.61 -16.98 -5.40
CA ASP A 135 21.40 -15.75 -5.42
C ASP A 135 21.68 -15.37 -6.89
N CYS A 136 20.68 -14.81 -7.56
CA CYS A 136 20.79 -14.26 -8.91
C CYS A 136 20.28 -12.82 -8.91
N PHE A 137 21.17 -11.90 -9.24
CA PHE A 137 21.10 -10.54 -8.78
C PHE A 137 21.21 -9.55 -9.95
N ALA A 138 20.08 -9.03 -10.43
CA ALA A 138 20.00 -8.00 -11.47
C ALA A 138 19.33 -6.72 -10.94
N ASP A 139 19.74 -5.57 -11.48
CA ASP A 139 19.37 -4.20 -11.08
C ASP A 139 17.90 -3.79 -11.35
N GLU A 140 17.04 -4.71 -11.78
CA GLU A 140 15.62 -4.43 -12.12
C GLU A 140 14.70 -4.24 -10.88
N SER A 141 15.26 -4.03 -9.70
CA SER A 141 14.52 -4.08 -8.43
C SER A 141 13.75 -2.81 -8.11
N LEU A 142 14.40 -1.66 -8.26
CA LEU A 142 13.83 -0.37 -7.87
C LEU A 142 12.69 0.04 -8.82
N ASP A 143 12.79 -0.29 -10.10
CA ASP A 143 11.70 -0.07 -11.05
C ASP A 143 10.45 -0.85 -10.66
N THR A 144 10.60 -2.09 -10.23
CA THR A 144 9.46 -2.90 -9.79
C THR A 144 8.85 -2.33 -8.51
N LEU A 145 9.68 -1.85 -7.57
CA LEU A 145 9.20 -1.19 -6.36
C LEU A 145 8.45 0.10 -6.68
N PHE A 146 8.95 0.90 -7.62
CA PHE A 146 8.30 2.15 -8.03
C PHE A 146 6.94 1.91 -8.70
N HIS A 147 6.85 0.97 -9.64
CA HIS A 147 5.56 0.57 -10.20
C HIS A 147 4.65 0.02 -9.10
N GLY A 148 5.24 -0.73 -8.17
CA GLY A 148 4.53 -1.26 -7.02
C GLY A 148 3.97 -0.22 -6.06
N LEU A 149 4.63 0.93 -5.90
CA LEU A 149 4.07 2.07 -5.16
C LEU A 149 2.79 2.61 -5.81
N LYS A 150 2.77 2.66 -7.15
CA LYS A 150 1.59 3.09 -7.91
C LYS A 150 0.47 2.06 -7.93
N ASP A 151 0.84 0.78 -8.02
CA ASP A 151 -0.10 -0.35 -8.02
C ASP A 151 -0.52 -0.80 -6.61
N HIS A 152 0.00 -0.12 -5.59
CA HIS A 152 -0.28 -0.38 -4.18
C HIS A 152 0.07 -1.80 -3.74
N LEU A 153 1.30 -2.23 -3.99
CA LEU A 153 1.79 -3.53 -3.53
C LEU A 153 1.63 -3.67 -2.01
N PHE A 154 1.22 -4.88 -1.60
CA PHE A 154 1.18 -5.22 -0.20
C PHE A 154 2.59 -5.27 0.38
N LEU A 155 2.70 -5.05 1.70
CA LEU A 155 3.99 -5.17 2.40
C LEU A 155 4.66 -6.53 2.13
N HIS A 156 3.88 -7.61 2.01
CA HIS A 156 4.40 -8.92 1.56
C HIS A 156 5.17 -8.83 0.24
N ASP A 157 4.59 -8.22 -0.77
CA ASP A 157 5.15 -8.18 -2.11
C ASP A 157 6.36 -7.23 -2.16
N VAL A 158 6.29 -6.10 -1.46
CA VAL A 158 7.43 -5.19 -1.28
C VAL A 158 8.59 -5.92 -0.61
N VAL A 159 8.35 -6.58 0.52
CA VAL A 159 9.37 -7.32 1.26
C VAL A 159 9.96 -8.44 0.41
N LYS A 160 9.11 -9.17 -0.32
CA LYS A 160 9.52 -10.22 -1.23
C LYS A 160 10.46 -9.66 -2.31
N ILE A 161 10.09 -8.54 -2.94
CA ILE A 161 10.94 -7.86 -3.93
C ILE A 161 12.28 -7.43 -3.32
N LEU A 162 12.28 -6.86 -2.11
CA LEU A 162 13.50 -6.42 -1.43
C LEU A 162 14.43 -7.58 -1.08
N VAL A 163 13.86 -8.72 -0.67
CA VAL A 163 14.61 -9.91 -0.27
C VAL A 163 15.14 -10.71 -1.47
N GLU A 164 14.31 -10.90 -2.49
CA GLU A 164 14.62 -11.69 -3.68
C GLU A 164 15.57 -10.97 -4.63
N LYS A 165 15.52 -9.63 -4.68
CA LYS A 165 16.35 -8.85 -5.60
C LYS A 165 17.59 -8.29 -4.91
N LYS A 166 18.65 -8.01 -5.68
CA LYS A 166 19.97 -7.51 -5.20
C LYS A 166 19.89 -6.07 -4.71
N THR A 167 19.09 -5.83 -3.69
CA THR A 167 19.06 -4.53 -3.03
C THR A 167 20.20 -4.48 -2.02
N HIS A 168 20.83 -3.31 -1.84
CA HIS A 168 21.72 -3.04 -0.71
C HIS A 168 20.88 -2.95 0.58
N PHE A 169 20.12 -3.99 0.88
CA PHE A 169 19.26 -4.06 2.05
C PHE A 169 20.06 -4.64 3.22
N PRO A 170 20.15 -3.94 4.35
CA PRO A 170 20.97 -4.36 5.48
C PRO A 170 20.66 -5.80 5.93
N LEU A 171 21.71 -6.56 6.27
CA LEU A 171 21.60 -7.99 6.57
C LEU A 171 20.57 -8.29 7.68
N HIS A 172 20.58 -7.50 8.75
CA HIS A 172 19.63 -7.66 9.87
C HIS A 172 18.18 -7.37 9.45
N LEU A 173 17.95 -6.40 8.56
CA LEU A 173 16.63 -6.11 8.00
C LEU A 173 16.20 -7.19 7.01
N ARG A 174 17.13 -7.72 6.22
CA ARG A 174 16.88 -8.84 5.30
C ARG A 174 16.49 -10.11 6.05
N GLN A 175 17.15 -10.40 7.18
CA GLN A 175 16.79 -11.51 8.05
C GLN A 175 15.36 -11.34 8.57
N SER A 176 15.05 -10.17 9.12
CA SER A 176 13.72 -9.91 9.68
C SER A 176 12.62 -9.91 8.61
N ALA A 177 12.95 -9.46 7.40
CA ALA A 177 12.11 -9.54 6.21
C ALA A 177 11.78 -10.98 5.81
N LEU A 178 12.79 -11.83 5.73
CA LEU A 178 12.63 -13.25 5.45
C LEU A 178 11.87 -13.99 6.56
N GLU A 179 12.04 -13.60 7.83
CA GLU A 179 11.23 -14.11 8.94
C GLU A 179 9.77 -13.62 8.90
N PHE A 180 9.48 -12.54 8.20
CA PHE A 180 8.13 -12.01 8.01
C PHE A 180 7.37 -12.73 6.89
N LEU A 181 8.02 -13.02 5.76
CA LEU A 181 7.39 -13.59 4.56
C LEU A 181 6.48 -14.82 4.82
N PRO A 182 6.89 -15.82 5.64
CA PRO A 182 6.03 -16.96 6.00
C PRO A 182 4.70 -16.60 6.66
N PHE A 183 4.58 -15.43 7.28
CA PHE A 183 3.37 -15.00 7.98
C PHE A 183 2.55 -13.99 7.19
N ALA A 184 3.19 -13.30 6.26
CA ALA A 184 2.64 -12.18 5.52
C ALA A 184 1.45 -12.55 4.62
N HIS A 185 1.43 -13.77 4.06
CA HIS A 185 0.32 -14.27 3.24
C HIS A 185 -1.04 -14.27 3.98
N ARG A 186 -1.03 -14.33 5.33
CA ARG A 186 -2.24 -14.28 6.16
C ARG A 186 -2.90 -12.90 6.21
N TYR A 187 -2.17 -11.90 5.73
CA TYR A 187 -2.56 -10.50 5.72
C TYR A 187 -2.67 -9.99 4.28
N LEU A 188 -2.82 -10.87 3.28
CA LEU A 188 -3.12 -10.44 1.91
C LEU A 188 -4.53 -9.84 1.90
N PHE A 189 -4.59 -8.52 1.69
CA PHE A 189 -5.83 -7.77 1.80
C PHE A 189 -6.54 -7.64 0.45
N LYS A 190 -7.75 -7.09 0.46
CA LYS A 190 -8.45 -6.71 -0.78
C LYS A 190 -7.67 -5.57 -1.46
N PRO A 191 -7.59 -5.55 -2.81
CA PRO A 191 -6.94 -4.47 -3.54
C PRO A 191 -7.60 -3.12 -3.25
N PHE A 192 -6.83 -2.03 -3.38
CA PHE A 192 -7.34 -0.66 -3.33
C PHE A 192 -8.51 -0.50 -4.29
N TYR A 193 -9.31 0.54 -4.04
CA TYR A 193 -10.27 1.05 -5.00
C TYR A 193 -9.56 1.28 -6.35
N ARG A 194 -9.93 0.49 -7.36
CA ARG A 194 -9.44 0.70 -8.73
C ARG A 194 -10.30 1.76 -9.40
N ILE A 195 -9.65 2.74 -10.00
CA ILE A 195 -10.32 3.73 -10.84
C ILE A 195 -10.93 2.98 -12.04
N PRO A 196 -12.23 3.11 -12.32
CA PRO A 196 -12.86 2.38 -13.42
C PRO A 196 -12.27 2.78 -14.77
N ASP A 197 -11.76 1.81 -15.52
CA ASP A 197 -11.30 2.01 -16.90
C ASP A 197 -12.48 2.40 -17.81
N LEU A 198 -12.34 3.53 -18.49
CA LEU A 198 -13.33 4.07 -19.42
C LEU A 198 -13.10 3.64 -20.87
N SER A 199 -11.94 3.07 -21.19
CA SER A 199 -11.55 2.73 -22.56
C SER A 199 -12.60 1.88 -23.28
N PRO A 200 -13.16 0.80 -22.68
CA PRO A 200 -14.18 -0.01 -23.36
C PRO A 200 -15.48 0.75 -23.62
N ALA A 201 -15.83 1.69 -22.72
CA ALA A 201 -17.02 2.50 -22.89
C ALA A 201 -16.80 3.57 -23.96
N LEU A 202 -15.66 4.25 -23.95
CA LEU A 202 -15.28 5.23 -24.95
C LEU A 202 -15.23 4.61 -26.33
N SER A 203 -14.50 3.50 -26.53
CA SER A 203 -14.40 2.83 -27.83
C SER A 203 -15.77 2.46 -28.40
N ARG A 204 -16.71 2.03 -27.56
CA ARG A 204 -18.08 1.72 -27.98
C ARG A 204 -18.85 2.96 -28.43
N VAL A 205 -18.70 4.09 -27.74
CA VAL A 205 -19.36 5.34 -28.15
C VAL A 205 -18.72 5.87 -29.43
N VAL A 206 -17.40 5.85 -29.54
CA VAL A 206 -16.65 6.25 -30.74
C VAL A 206 -17.12 5.47 -31.97
N GLU A 207 -17.29 4.15 -31.85
CA GLU A 207 -17.82 3.32 -32.93
C GLU A 207 -19.22 3.77 -33.38
N LEU A 208 -20.10 4.10 -32.43
CA LEU A 208 -21.47 4.54 -32.72
C LEU A 208 -21.53 5.92 -33.36
N THR A 209 -20.59 6.80 -33.02
CA THR A 209 -20.53 8.18 -33.52
C THR A 209 -19.73 8.31 -34.82
N ARG A 210 -18.85 7.35 -35.17
CA ARG A 210 -17.93 7.45 -36.31
C ARG A 210 -18.63 7.73 -37.65
N THR A 211 -19.81 7.14 -37.86
CA THR A 211 -20.58 7.29 -39.11
C THR A 211 -21.59 8.45 -39.07
N THR A 212 -21.66 9.19 -37.96
CA THR A 212 -22.62 10.29 -37.80
C THR A 212 -21.97 11.60 -38.26
N PRO A 213 -22.47 12.23 -39.35
CA PRO A 213 -21.88 13.47 -39.85
C PRO A 213 -22.02 14.59 -38.81
N ARG A 214 -21.15 15.60 -38.87
CA ARG A 214 -21.18 16.81 -38.01
C ARG A 214 -20.87 16.60 -36.52
N LEU A 215 -20.49 15.40 -36.09
CA LEU A 215 -19.96 15.20 -34.74
C LEU A 215 -18.45 15.51 -34.67
N PRO A 216 -17.96 16.07 -33.56
CA PRO A 216 -16.53 16.32 -33.37
C PRO A 216 -15.73 15.02 -33.31
N ALA A 217 -14.45 15.11 -33.68
CA ALA A 217 -13.51 14.01 -33.53
C ALA A 217 -13.40 13.59 -32.05
N PRO A 218 -13.34 12.28 -31.75
CA PRO A 218 -13.16 11.80 -30.40
C PRO A 218 -11.75 12.10 -29.87
N PRO A 219 -11.56 12.13 -28.54
CA PRO A 219 -10.23 12.29 -27.95
C PRO A 219 -9.37 11.03 -28.13
N ASP A 220 -8.05 11.21 -28.13
CA ASP A 220 -7.08 10.13 -28.36
C ASP A 220 -6.91 9.18 -27.16
N SER A 221 -7.28 9.62 -25.95
CA SER A 221 -7.11 8.84 -24.72
C SER A 221 -8.35 8.90 -23.82
N ALA A 222 -8.69 7.75 -23.24
CA ALA A 222 -9.74 7.62 -22.22
C ALA A 222 -9.32 8.12 -20.84
N GLU A 223 -8.03 8.35 -20.61
CA GLU A 223 -7.46 8.81 -19.34
C GLU A 223 -7.69 10.31 -19.13
N ASN A 224 -7.80 11.08 -20.21
CA ASN A 224 -8.10 12.51 -20.14
C ASN A 224 -9.60 12.74 -19.96
N LEU A 225 -10.09 12.55 -18.73
CA LEU A 225 -11.51 12.68 -18.37
C LEU A 225 -12.12 14.03 -18.78
N ALA A 226 -11.35 15.12 -18.71
CA ALA A 226 -11.80 16.44 -19.10
C ALA A 226 -12.04 16.53 -20.63
N ALA A 227 -11.12 15.99 -21.43
CA ALA A 227 -11.27 15.93 -22.88
C ALA A 227 -12.45 15.03 -23.29
N VAL A 228 -12.61 13.86 -22.64
CA VAL A 228 -13.77 12.98 -22.88
C VAL A 228 -15.07 13.69 -22.50
N HIS A 229 -15.13 14.37 -21.36
CA HIS A 229 -16.32 15.10 -20.93
C HIS A 229 -16.68 16.24 -21.90
N ALA A 230 -15.69 17.02 -22.35
CA ALA A 230 -15.88 18.08 -23.33
C ALA A 230 -16.41 17.52 -24.66
N TRP A 231 -15.79 16.46 -25.18
CA TRP A 231 -16.23 15.78 -26.40
C TRP A 231 -17.67 15.25 -26.30
N VAL A 232 -18.02 14.60 -25.19
CA VAL A 232 -19.38 14.10 -24.96
C VAL A 232 -20.39 15.25 -24.91
N SER A 233 -20.04 16.35 -24.25
CA SER A 233 -20.90 17.54 -24.14
C SER A 233 -21.14 18.18 -25.51
N THR A 234 -20.10 18.33 -26.33
CA THR A 234 -20.20 18.84 -27.70
C THR A 234 -21.01 17.90 -28.60
N CYS A 235 -20.84 16.58 -28.49
CA CYS A 235 -21.65 15.60 -29.22
C CYS A 235 -23.14 15.71 -28.84
N LEU A 236 -23.46 15.81 -27.54
CA LEU A 236 -24.84 15.94 -27.07
C LEU A 236 -25.46 17.25 -27.59
N SER A 237 -24.73 18.37 -27.51
CA SER A 237 -25.20 19.65 -28.06
C SER A 237 -25.43 19.59 -29.57
N ALA A 238 -24.53 18.97 -30.34
CA ALA A 238 -24.67 18.81 -31.78
C ALA A 238 -25.88 17.94 -32.16
N LEU A 239 -26.27 17.02 -31.28
CA LEU A 239 -27.45 16.18 -31.43
C LEU A 239 -28.74 16.85 -30.91
N GLY A 240 -28.69 18.14 -30.58
CA GLY A 240 -29.83 18.88 -30.05
C GLY A 240 -30.25 18.41 -28.67
N VAL A 241 -29.29 18.08 -27.79
CA VAL A 241 -29.56 17.75 -26.39
C VAL A 241 -28.97 18.83 -25.50
N THR A 242 -29.85 19.51 -24.76
CA THR A 242 -29.47 20.53 -23.78
C THR A 242 -29.14 19.86 -22.44
N LEU A 243 -28.02 20.27 -21.86
CA LEU A 243 -27.63 19.90 -20.50
C LEU A 243 -28.22 20.92 -19.53
N THR A 244 -28.77 20.48 -18.40
CA THR A 244 -29.27 21.39 -17.36
C THR A 244 -28.12 21.90 -16.49
N ASP A 245 -28.32 23.01 -15.79
CA ASP A 245 -27.32 23.63 -14.91
C ASP A 245 -26.86 22.69 -13.78
N GLY A 246 -27.72 21.75 -13.36
CA GLY A 246 -27.38 20.67 -12.41
C GLY A 246 -26.66 19.47 -13.05
N GLY A 247 -26.23 19.60 -14.30
CA GLY A 247 -25.62 18.50 -15.05
C GLY A 247 -26.59 17.38 -15.41
N GLY A 248 -27.90 17.60 -15.36
CA GLY A 248 -28.89 16.68 -15.90
C GLY A 248 -28.98 16.77 -17.43
N VAL A 249 -29.74 15.87 -18.03
CA VAL A 249 -30.03 15.92 -19.47
C VAL A 249 -31.50 16.24 -19.63
N ASP A 250 -31.81 17.33 -20.34
CA ASP A 250 -33.20 17.63 -20.67
C ASP A 250 -33.64 16.74 -21.84
N PHE A 251 -34.43 15.72 -21.53
CA PHE A 251 -34.94 14.82 -22.56
C PHE A 251 -35.99 15.46 -23.47
N GLN A 252 -36.57 16.61 -23.09
CA GLN A 252 -37.51 17.37 -23.91
C GLN A 252 -36.80 18.16 -25.01
N SER A 253 -35.54 18.53 -24.80
CA SER A 253 -34.71 19.23 -25.80
C SER A 253 -34.40 18.41 -27.07
N ARG A 254 -34.57 17.08 -27.03
CA ARG A 254 -34.23 16.17 -28.14
C ARG A 254 -34.93 16.56 -29.45
N LEU A 255 -34.18 16.48 -30.55
CA LEU A 255 -34.74 16.66 -31.90
C LEU A 255 -35.97 15.75 -32.15
N THR A 256 -37.05 16.37 -32.61
CA THR A 256 -38.23 15.67 -33.13
C THR A 256 -37.88 14.88 -34.39
N ARG A 257 -38.78 13.99 -34.86
CA ARG A 257 -38.54 13.24 -36.11
C ARG A 257 -38.31 14.16 -37.31
N SER A 258 -39.07 15.26 -37.40
CA SER A 258 -38.92 16.25 -38.47
C SER A 258 -37.55 16.92 -38.42
N GLN A 259 -37.16 17.44 -37.25
CA GLN A 259 -35.87 18.09 -37.05
C GLN A 259 -34.69 17.13 -37.26
N LEU A 260 -34.83 15.85 -36.86
CA LEU A 260 -33.81 14.84 -37.10
C LEU A 260 -33.58 14.61 -38.59
N THR A 261 -34.64 14.50 -39.39
CA THR A 261 -34.53 14.32 -40.84
C THR A 261 -33.92 15.55 -41.53
N GLU A 262 -34.17 16.75 -41.00
CA GLU A 262 -33.57 18.00 -41.50
C GLU A 262 -32.08 18.10 -41.16
N HIS A 263 -31.70 17.85 -39.90
CA HIS A 263 -30.31 18.02 -39.44
C HIS A 263 -29.40 16.82 -39.78
N PHE A 264 -29.97 15.60 -39.85
CA PHE A 264 -29.27 14.34 -40.09
C PHE A 264 -30.09 13.41 -41.01
N PRO A 265 -30.18 13.71 -42.33
CA PRO A 265 -31.08 13.01 -43.26
C PRO A 265 -30.85 11.50 -43.35
N THR A 266 -29.61 11.06 -43.14
CA THR A 266 -29.20 9.65 -43.27
C THR A 266 -29.22 8.88 -41.95
N LEU A 267 -29.53 9.52 -40.81
CA LEU A 267 -29.42 8.91 -39.48
C LEU A 267 -30.77 8.30 -39.03
N PRO A 268 -30.86 6.97 -38.84
CA PRO A 268 -32.09 6.35 -38.36
C PRO A 268 -32.42 6.77 -36.91
N VAL A 269 -33.71 7.01 -36.61
CA VAL A 269 -34.20 7.41 -35.26
C VAL A 269 -33.70 6.46 -34.15
N ARG A 270 -33.65 5.16 -34.43
CA ARG A 270 -33.16 4.14 -33.47
C ARG A 270 -31.67 4.31 -33.18
N HIS A 271 -30.86 4.61 -34.22
CA HIS A 271 -29.43 4.84 -34.09
C HIS A 271 -29.15 6.14 -33.34
N TYR A 272 -29.84 7.23 -33.68
CA TYR A 272 -29.82 8.50 -32.94
C TYR A 272 -30.09 8.32 -31.44
N ARG A 273 -31.19 7.64 -31.08
CA ARG A 273 -31.53 7.36 -29.68
C ARG A 273 -30.50 6.46 -28.98
N LYS A 274 -29.82 5.58 -29.73
CA LYS A 274 -28.75 4.74 -29.20
C LYS A 274 -27.51 5.57 -28.90
N ILE A 275 -27.08 6.44 -29.82
CA ILE A 275 -25.96 7.38 -29.62
C ILE A 275 -26.19 8.23 -28.37
N ILE A 276 -27.36 8.89 -28.27
CA ILE A 276 -27.66 9.76 -27.11
C ILE A 276 -27.58 8.98 -25.80
N ARG A 277 -28.24 7.81 -25.70
CA ARG A 277 -28.18 7.01 -24.47
C ARG A 277 -26.75 6.61 -24.14
N SER A 278 -25.97 6.19 -25.13
CA SER A 278 -24.57 5.83 -24.95
C SER A 278 -23.70 7.00 -24.49
N LEU A 279 -23.90 8.21 -25.05
CA LEU A 279 -23.22 9.44 -24.61
C LEU A 279 -23.59 9.82 -23.17
N ILE A 280 -24.87 9.76 -22.81
CA ILE A 280 -25.33 10.06 -21.45
C ILE A 280 -24.77 9.04 -20.46
N HIS A 281 -24.78 7.75 -20.80
CA HIS A 281 -24.18 6.72 -19.95
C HIS A 281 -22.67 6.91 -19.80
N LEU A 282 -21.96 7.26 -20.87
CA LEU A 282 -20.54 7.58 -20.81
C LEU A 282 -20.30 8.79 -19.91
N ARG A 283 -21.08 9.87 -20.05
CA ARG A 283 -21.01 11.04 -19.18
C ARG A 283 -21.21 10.70 -17.70
N ASN A 284 -22.25 9.94 -17.37
CA ASN A 284 -22.50 9.50 -15.99
C ASN A 284 -21.35 8.63 -15.46
N ARG A 285 -20.75 7.81 -16.33
CA ARG A 285 -19.58 6.99 -15.97
C ARG A 285 -18.34 7.85 -15.74
N ILE A 286 -18.13 8.91 -16.52
CA ILE A 286 -17.05 9.89 -16.30
C ILE A 286 -17.16 10.51 -14.92
N PHE A 287 -18.34 10.99 -14.53
CA PHE A 287 -18.55 11.57 -13.19
C PHE A 287 -18.27 10.56 -12.07
N ARG A 288 -18.76 9.31 -12.19
CA ARG A 288 -18.46 8.26 -11.22
C ARG A 288 -16.97 7.91 -11.16
N THR A 289 -16.30 7.87 -12.30
CA THR A 289 -14.86 7.64 -12.38
C THR A 289 -14.10 8.78 -11.71
N GLN A 290 -14.51 10.04 -11.92
CA GLN A 290 -13.92 11.20 -11.26
C GLN A 290 -14.12 11.15 -9.75
N GLU A 291 -15.33 10.88 -9.25
CA GLU A 291 -15.58 10.74 -7.81
C GLU A 291 -14.79 9.58 -7.21
N THR A 292 -14.65 8.47 -7.92
CA THR A 292 -13.80 7.35 -7.50
C THR A 292 -12.32 7.75 -7.45
N ALA A 293 -11.82 8.48 -8.45
CA ALA A 293 -10.45 8.96 -8.50
C ALA A 293 -10.17 9.97 -7.37
N ASP A 294 -11.10 10.89 -7.10
CA ASP A 294 -10.99 11.84 -6.00
C ASP A 294 -11.01 11.11 -4.64
N PHE A 295 -11.87 10.10 -4.48
CA PHE A 295 -11.90 9.26 -3.28
C PHE A 295 -10.60 8.48 -3.07
N VAL A 296 -10.05 7.87 -4.13
CA VAL A 296 -8.74 7.21 -4.13
C VAL A 296 -7.65 8.21 -3.72
N ARG A 297 -7.62 9.41 -4.31
CA ARG A 297 -6.67 10.46 -3.95
C ARG A 297 -6.76 10.86 -2.48
N CYS A 298 -7.97 11.04 -1.94
CA CYS A 298 -8.15 11.34 -0.50
C CYS A 298 -7.60 10.21 0.38
N THR A 299 -7.92 8.96 0.04
CA THR A 299 -7.43 7.79 0.79
C THR A 299 -5.90 7.68 0.71
N MET A 300 -5.30 7.99 -0.44
CA MET A 300 -3.84 8.03 -0.57
C MET A 300 -3.21 9.15 0.26
N LEU A 301 -3.76 10.36 0.25
CA LEU A 301 -3.26 11.48 1.05
C LEU A 301 -3.33 11.20 2.55
N GLU A 302 -4.40 10.54 3.00
CA GLU A 302 -4.50 10.08 4.39
C GLU A 302 -3.39 9.09 4.74
N ARG A 303 -3.22 8.03 3.96
CA ARG A 303 -2.36 6.90 4.34
C ARG A 303 -0.89 7.12 4.00
N HIS A 304 -0.62 7.76 2.88
CA HIS A 304 0.70 7.83 2.25
C HIS A 304 1.19 9.26 2.00
N PHE A 305 0.49 10.27 2.53
CA PHE A 305 0.82 11.69 2.35
C PHE A 305 1.02 12.04 0.86
N LEU A 306 2.17 12.64 0.51
CA LEU A 306 2.51 13.12 -0.82
C LEU A 306 3.22 12.06 -1.67
N MET A 307 3.08 10.76 -1.36
CA MET A 307 3.69 9.67 -2.14
C MET A 307 3.42 9.80 -3.64
N ARG A 308 2.20 10.21 -4.02
CA ARG A 308 1.79 10.42 -5.41
C ARG A 308 2.61 11.47 -6.18
N CYS A 309 3.31 12.34 -5.44
CA CYS A 309 4.16 13.40 -5.97
C CYS A 309 5.63 12.97 -6.10
N ILE A 310 5.97 11.72 -5.76
CA ILE A 310 7.30 11.17 -5.97
C ILE A 310 7.43 10.76 -7.43
N THR A 311 8.37 11.39 -8.13
CA THR A 311 8.74 11.04 -9.50
C THR A 311 9.57 9.76 -9.52
N LYS A 312 9.68 9.15 -10.71
CA LYS A 312 10.49 7.94 -10.86
C LYS A 312 11.95 8.25 -10.56
N GLU A 313 12.43 9.38 -11.07
CA GLU A 313 13.78 9.88 -10.94
C GLU A 313 14.14 10.12 -9.48
N GLU A 314 13.27 10.77 -8.71
CA GLU A 314 13.46 11.00 -7.27
C GLU A 314 13.54 9.70 -6.47
N PHE A 315 12.66 8.73 -6.78
CA PHE A 315 12.63 7.44 -6.11
C PHE A 315 13.89 6.61 -6.39
N LEU A 316 14.35 6.60 -7.64
CA LEU A 316 15.53 5.83 -8.05
C LEU A 316 16.85 6.47 -7.63
N HIS A 317 16.84 7.72 -7.15
CA HIS A 317 18.05 8.46 -6.79
C HIS A 317 18.89 7.78 -5.69
N SER A 318 18.22 7.20 -4.69
CA SER A 318 18.88 6.46 -3.60
C SER A 318 18.11 5.18 -3.28
N SER A 319 18.81 4.05 -3.37
CA SER A 319 18.23 2.74 -3.08
C SER A 319 17.76 2.62 -1.63
N THR A 320 18.51 3.16 -0.67
CA THR A 320 18.15 3.13 0.76
C THR A 320 16.87 3.94 1.01
N THR A 321 16.76 5.12 0.39
CA THR A 321 15.55 5.95 0.41
C THR A 321 14.38 5.20 -0.21
N ALA A 322 14.58 4.57 -1.37
CA ALA A 322 13.56 3.77 -2.05
C ALA A 322 13.04 2.62 -1.19
N HIS A 323 13.93 1.88 -0.52
CA HIS A 323 13.56 0.78 0.38
C HIS A 323 12.74 1.29 1.56
N TYR A 324 13.17 2.38 2.20
CA TYR A 324 12.43 3.01 3.29
C TYR A 324 11.02 3.40 2.85
N VAL A 325 10.91 4.15 1.74
CA VAL A 325 9.64 4.62 1.20
C VAL A 325 8.72 3.44 0.87
N ALA A 326 9.24 2.41 0.20
CA ALA A 326 8.44 1.24 -0.17
C ALA A 326 7.88 0.50 1.06
N ILE A 327 8.70 0.26 2.09
CA ILE A 327 8.24 -0.39 3.32
C ILE A 327 7.26 0.52 4.08
N HIS A 328 7.63 1.78 4.30
CA HIS A 328 6.81 2.72 5.06
C HIS A 328 5.43 2.96 4.44
N VAL A 329 5.36 3.06 3.12
CA VAL A 329 4.10 3.22 2.40
C VAL A 329 3.26 1.95 2.47
N SER A 330 3.86 0.78 2.26
CA SER A 330 3.13 -0.49 2.21
C SER A 330 2.64 -0.97 3.58
N GLU A 331 3.32 -0.63 4.67
CA GLU A 331 2.86 -0.89 6.04
C GLU A 331 1.55 -0.16 6.33
N ARG A 332 1.40 1.08 5.85
CA ARG A 332 0.18 1.88 6.05
C ARG A 332 -0.99 1.46 5.17
N TYR A 333 -0.83 0.37 4.41
CA TYR A 333 -1.87 -0.19 3.58
C TYR A 333 -2.85 -1.09 4.35
N ILE A 334 -2.60 -1.37 5.63
CA ILE A 334 -3.47 -2.23 6.45
C ILE A 334 -4.90 -1.64 6.49
N PRO A 335 -5.94 -2.39 6.06
CA PRO A 335 -7.31 -1.87 5.98
C PRO A 335 -7.94 -1.51 7.33
N ASP A 336 -8.77 -0.47 7.34
CA ASP A 336 -9.58 -0.08 8.51
C ASP A 336 -10.68 -1.10 8.85
N SER A 337 -10.93 -2.10 8.00
CA SER A 337 -11.96 -3.13 8.21
C SER A 337 -11.59 -4.16 9.29
N PHE A 338 -10.36 -4.09 9.82
CA PHE A 338 -9.94 -4.93 10.93
C PHE A 338 -10.48 -4.39 12.24
N SER A 339 -10.91 -5.30 13.12
CA SER A 339 -11.15 -4.92 14.50
C SER A 339 -9.87 -4.35 15.12
N ARG A 340 -9.99 -3.40 16.06
CA ARG A 340 -8.84 -2.81 16.77
C ARG A 340 -7.90 -3.90 17.34
N THR A 341 -8.47 -5.02 17.79
CA THR A 341 -7.75 -6.19 18.32
C THR A 341 -6.99 -7.00 17.28
N GLU A 342 -7.40 -6.96 16.01
CA GLU A 342 -6.67 -7.58 14.90
C GLU A 342 -5.59 -6.65 14.36
N LEU A 343 -5.87 -5.35 14.23
CA LEU A 343 -4.86 -4.31 13.93
C LEU A 343 -3.71 -4.37 14.93
N ASP A 344 -4.01 -4.37 16.23
CA ASP A 344 -3.02 -4.51 17.30
C ASP A 344 -2.18 -5.79 17.14
N ARG A 345 -2.80 -6.90 16.73
CA ARG A 345 -2.08 -8.18 16.53
C ARG A 345 -1.20 -8.16 15.27
N VAL A 346 -1.64 -7.48 14.22
CA VAL A 346 -0.86 -7.28 12.99
C VAL A 346 0.31 -6.36 13.29
N HIS A 347 0.07 -5.18 13.84
CA HIS A 347 1.09 -4.19 14.20
C HIS A 347 2.11 -4.77 15.18
N ARG A 348 1.69 -5.37 16.30
CA ARG A 348 2.63 -6.02 17.25
C ARG A 348 3.44 -7.17 16.64
N ARG A 349 3.05 -7.73 15.49
CA ARG A 349 3.81 -8.78 14.80
C ARG A 349 4.67 -8.27 13.65
N ILE A 350 4.31 -7.13 13.06
CA ILE A 350 5.01 -6.51 11.93
C ILE A 350 6.02 -5.47 12.43
N ALA A 351 5.62 -4.59 13.34
CA ALA A 351 6.44 -3.50 13.87
C ALA A 351 7.74 -3.96 14.55
N PRO A 352 7.80 -5.09 15.31
CA PRO A 352 9.08 -5.55 15.86
C PRO A 352 10.02 -6.15 14.80
N LYS A 353 9.50 -6.56 13.63
CA LYS A 353 10.28 -7.22 12.57
C LYS A 353 10.84 -6.23 11.56
N PHE A 354 10.23 -5.07 11.41
CA PHE A 354 10.82 -3.98 10.65
C PHE A 354 10.91 -2.80 11.60
N ALA A 355 12.05 -2.65 12.26
CA ALA A 355 12.34 -1.40 12.93
C ALA A 355 12.41 -0.32 11.84
N ILE A 356 11.28 0.36 11.61
CA ILE A 356 11.16 1.46 10.64
C ILE A 356 12.18 2.54 10.97
N GLU A 357 12.50 2.71 12.25
CA GLU A 357 13.57 3.59 12.69
C GLU A 357 14.92 3.12 12.17
N ASP A 358 15.27 1.82 12.25
CA ASP A 358 16.53 1.29 11.69
C ASP A 358 16.61 1.50 10.16
N LEU A 359 15.48 1.33 9.45
CA LEU A 359 15.40 1.64 8.02
C LEU A 359 15.58 3.14 7.75
N LEU A 360 15.02 3.99 8.60
CA LEU A 360 15.16 5.44 8.51
C LEU A 360 16.61 5.85 8.78
N GLU A 361 17.23 5.35 9.84
CA GLU A 361 18.64 5.58 10.17
C GLU A 361 19.55 5.13 9.03
N HIS A 362 19.27 3.96 8.46
CA HIS A 362 20.02 3.45 7.33
C HIS A 362 19.88 4.36 6.10
N ALA A 363 18.68 4.86 5.80
CA ALA A 363 18.47 5.82 4.74
C ALA A 363 19.16 7.17 5.03
N LEU A 364 19.09 7.68 6.26
CA LEU A 364 19.74 8.93 6.65
C LEU A 364 21.28 8.85 6.69
N ALA A 365 21.84 7.66 6.86
CA ALA A 365 23.28 7.43 6.79
C ALA A 365 23.82 7.35 5.36
N ASP A 366 22.96 7.22 4.34
CA ASP A 366 23.35 7.21 2.93
C ASP A 366 23.78 8.61 2.46
N PRO A 367 25.00 8.80 1.94
CA PRO A 367 25.45 10.09 1.39
C PRO A 367 24.58 10.62 0.25
N HIS A 368 23.83 9.74 -0.43
CA HIS A 368 22.93 10.07 -1.53
C HIS A 368 21.45 10.14 -1.10
N VAL A 369 21.17 10.19 0.21
CA VAL A 369 19.80 10.24 0.74
C VAL A 369 18.98 11.34 0.08
N ASN A 370 17.77 10.99 -0.37
CA ASN A 370 16.82 11.98 -0.88
C ASN A 370 15.86 12.38 0.26
N LEU A 371 16.30 13.35 1.08
CA LEU A 371 15.56 13.83 2.25
C LEU A 371 14.17 14.36 1.90
N GLU A 372 14.02 14.99 0.75
CA GLU A 372 12.73 15.51 0.31
C GLU A 372 11.74 14.38 0.01
N THR A 373 12.22 13.31 -0.65
CA THR A 373 11.42 12.10 -0.89
C THR A 373 11.00 11.42 0.42
N LEU A 374 11.90 11.36 1.42
CA LEU A 374 11.53 10.91 2.77
C LEU A 374 10.44 11.79 3.38
N ALA A 375 10.60 13.11 3.32
CA ALA A 375 9.65 14.07 3.89
C ALA A 375 8.25 14.01 3.22
N LYS A 376 8.18 13.65 1.93
CA LYS A 376 6.91 13.45 1.20
C LYS A 376 6.06 12.32 1.77
N VAL A 377 6.65 11.30 2.42
CA VAL A 377 5.93 10.13 2.98
C VAL A 377 6.00 10.02 4.51
N HIS A 378 7.03 10.60 5.12
CA HIS A 378 7.25 10.66 6.55
C HIS A 378 7.71 12.07 6.95
N CYS A 379 6.75 12.97 7.15
CA CYS A 379 7.04 14.33 7.59
C CYS A 379 7.16 14.39 9.13
N SER A 380 8.32 14.03 9.66
CA SER A 380 8.65 14.19 11.09
C SER A 380 9.44 15.48 11.34
N PRO A 381 9.39 16.06 12.57
CA PRO A 381 10.21 17.22 12.90
C PRO A 381 11.71 17.01 12.65
N ARG A 382 12.19 15.77 12.87
CA ARG A 382 13.58 15.37 12.63
C ARG A 382 13.94 15.52 11.15
N ILE A 383 13.14 14.95 10.24
CA ILE A 383 13.41 15.00 8.80
C ILE A 383 13.31 16.44 8.30
N VAL A 384 12.29 17.20 8.72
CA VAL A 384 12.12 18.59 8.29
C VAL A 384 13.31 19.47 8.67
N ARG A 385 13.90 19.27 9.85
CA ARG A 385 15.10 20.03 10.29
C ARG A 385 16.36 19.71 9.48
N LEU A 386 16.38 18.60 8.74
CA LEU A 386 17.49 18.23 7.86
C LEU A 386 17.34 18.79 6.44
N LEU A 387 16.14 19.27 6.08
CA LEU A 387 15.89 19.83 4.75
C LEU A 387 16.58 21.19 4.59
N SER A 388 17.03 21.47 3.37
CA SER A 388 17.44 22.83 2.98
C SER A 388 16.23 23.78 2.92
N GLU A 389 16.46 25.08 2.96
CA GLU A 389 15.38 26.07 2.81
C GLU A 389 14.60 25.91 1.50
N GLU A 390 15.29 25.56 0.41
CA GLU A 390 14.68 25.29 -0.89
C GLU A 390 13.78 24.05 -0.84
N GLN A 391 14.24 22.97 -0.21
CA GLN A 391 13.45 21.75 -0.04
C GLN A 391 12.23 21.98 0.87
N VAL A 392 12.37 22.79 1.92
CA VAL A 392 11.24 23.19 2.77
C VAL A 392 10.21 23.98 1.95
N ALA A 393 10.65 24.96 1.17
CA ALA A 393 9.76 25.77 0.33
C ALA A 393 9.02 24.91 -0.71
N HIS A 394 9.72 23.98 -1.37
CA HIS A 394 9.11 23.07 -2.34
C HIS A 394 8.10 22.13 -1.66
N LEU A 395 8.44 21.56 -0.50
CA LEU A 395 7.52 20.71 0.27
C LEU A 395 6.27 21.47 0.76
N GLN A 396 6.43 22.74 1.16
CA GLN A 396 5.32 23.63 1.51
C GLN A 396 4.41 23.88 0.31
N GLN A 397 4.98 24.13 -0.87
CA GLN A 397 4.22 24.34 -2.11
C GLN A 397 3.39 23.09 -2.46
N LEU A 398 4.00 21.90 -2.41
CA LEU A 398 3.29 20.63 -2.66
C LEU A 398 2.16 20.43 -1.64
N CYS A 399 2.46 20.57 -0.35
CA CYS A 399 1.46 20.45 0.72
C CYS A 399 0.32 21.46 0.54
N TRP A 400 0.63 22.71 0.23
CA TRP A 400 -0.35 23.77 -0.02
C TRP A 400 -1.25 23.46 -1.22
N SER A 401 -0.66 23.00 -2.32
CA SER A 401 -1.43 22.64 -3.54
C SER A 401 -2.47 21.54 -3.26
N GLU A 402 -2.12 20.56 -2.43
CA GLU A 402 -3.03 19.49 -2.02
C GLU A 402 -4.08 19.98 -1.01
N LEU A 403 -3.72 20.90 -0.09
CA LEU A 403 -4.67 21.54 0.82
C LEU A 403 -5.71 22.37 0.05
N VAL A 404 -5.30 23.14 -0.97
CA VAL A 404 -6.21 23.88 -1.84
C VAL A 404 -7.17 22.93 -2.58
N TRP A 405 -6.65 21.81 -3.09
CA TRP A 405 -7.50 20.81 -3.72
C TRP A 405 -8.51 20.19 -2.75
N LEU A 406 -8.07 19.84 -1.53
CA LEU A 406 -8.95 19.31 -0.48
C LEU A 406 -9.98 20.36 -0.02
N ALA A 407 -9.61 21.62 0.12
CA ALA A 407 -10.52 22.72 0.46
C ALA A 407 -11.67 22.82 -0.56
N ASN A 408 -11.35 22.84 -1.86
CA ASN A 408 -12.35 22.83 -2.92
C ASN A 408 -13.27 21.61 -2.84
N ARG A 409 -12.73 20.42 -2.52
CA ARG A 409 -13.53 19.20 -2.38
C ARG A 409 -14.42 19.24 -1.14
N LEU A 410 -13.91 19.70 0.00
CA LEU A 410 -14.68 19.88 1.22
C LEU A 410 -15.83 20.86 1.01
N GLN A 411 -15.57 22.00 0.36
CA GLN A 411 -16.61 22.98 0.03
C GLN A 411 -17.71 22.37 -0.84
N ARG A 412 -17.35 21.56 -1.86
CA ARG A 412 -18.33 20.86 -2.72
C ARG A 412 -19.16 19.82 -1.97
N LEU A 413 -18.57 19.11 -1.02
CA LEU A 413 -19.22 18.06 -0.24
C LEU A 413 -20.00 18.63 0.96
N TRP A 414 -19.77 19.89 1.33
CA TRP A 414 -20.32 20.48 2.54
C TRP A 414 -21.84 20.55 2.52
N ASN A 415 -22.45 20.10 3.61
CA ASN A 415 -23.86 20.32 3.89
C ASN A 415 -24.00 21.12 5.19
N PRO A 416 -24.50 22.37 5.13
CA PRO A 416 -24.69 23.20 6.32
C PRO A 416 -25.53 22.54 7.42
N ALA A 417 -26.47 21.65 7.06
CA ALA A 417 -27.30 20.93 8.02
C ALA A 417 -26.48 20.01 8.96
N TRP A 418 -25.25 19.64 8.60
CA TRP A 418 -24.39 18.83 9.46
C TRP A 418 -23.95 19.57 10.72
N VAL A 419 -23.80 20.90 10.68
CA VAL A 419 -23.46 21.71 11.86
C VAL A 419 -24.56 21.62 12.90
N GLU A 420 -25.80 21.85 12.48
CA GLU A 420 -26.99 21.80 13.34
C GLU A 420 -27.15 20.42 14.00
N ARG A 421 -26.74 19.37 13.28
CA ARG A 421 -26.79 17.99 13.72
C ARG A 421 -25.53 17.55 14.48
N SER A 422 -24.62 18.47 14.79
CA SER A 422 -23.34 18.16 15.46
C SER A 422 -22.57 17.03 14.77
N MET A 423 -22.50 17.08 13.45
CA MET A 423 -21.83 16.08 12.59
C MET A 423 -22.40 14.65 12.71
N ARG A 424 -23.67 14.50 13.12
CA ARG A 424 -24.35 13.20 13.13
C ARG A 424 -24.81 12.79 11.73
N LEU A 425 -24.47 11.57 11.36
CA LEU A 425 -24.82 10.94 10.09
C LEU A 425 -26.33 10.74 9.96
N HIS A 426 -26.90 11.11 8.82
CA HIS A 426 -28.29 10.81 8.44
C HIS A 426 -28.36 10.02 7.13
N SER A 427 -29.54 9.42 6.87
CA SER A 427 -29.81 8.75 5.60
C SER A 427 -29.69 9.73 4.43
N GLY A 428 -28.92 9.35 3.42
CA GLY A 428 -28.66 10.16 2.21
C GLY A 428 -27.38 10.98 2.25
N ASP A 429 -26.71 11.09 3.40
CA ASP A 429 -25.40 11.75 3.48
C ASP A 429 -24.30 10.91 2.81
N ASP A 430 -23.48 11.54 1.97
CA ASP A 430 -22.27 10.92 1.42
C ASP A 430 -21.11 10.95 2.44
N SER A 431 -21.30 10.22 3.53
CA SER A 431 -20.31 10.13 4.60
C SER A 431 -19.02 9.44 4.19
N SER A 432 -19.05 8.64 3.13
CA SER A 432 -17.85 7.98 2.61
C SER A 432 -16.93 9.01 1.96
N ALA A 433 -17.44 9.83 1.03
CA ALA A 433 -16.65 10.88 0.40
C ALA A 433 -16.23 11.96 1.41
N TRP A 434 -17.15 12.40 2.28
CA TRP A 434 -16.85 13.40 3.30
C TRP A 434 -15.76 12.91 4.27
N ASN A 435 -15.93 11.72 4.88
CA ASN A 435 -14.99 11.23 5.88
C ASN A 435 -13.62 10.93 5.27
N ALA A 436 -13.53 10.44 4.03
CA ALA A 436 -12.25 10.28 3.36
C ALA A 436 -11.54 11.62 3.15
N THR A 437 -12.28 12.64 2.69
CA THR A 437 -11.73 13.99 2.48
C THR A 437 -11.32 14.65 3.80
N ALA A 438 -12.12 14.51 4.85
CA ALA A 438 -11.82 15.03 6.19
C ALA A 438 -10.55 14.39 6.80
N ARG A 439 -10.35 13.07 6.62
CA ARG A 439 -9.13 12.39 7.08
C ARG A 439 -7.89 12.84 6.30
N ALA A 440 -7.99 12.94 4.98
CA ALA A 440 -6.95 13.48 4.11
C ALA A 440 -6.56 14.91 4.54
N TRP A 441 -7.56 15.76 4.77
CA TRP A 441 -7.38 17.13 5.27
C TRP A 441 -6.62 17.15 6.58
N ASN A 442 -7.10 16.44 7.60
CA ASN A 442 -6.48 16.44 8.92
C ASN A 442 -5.05 15.92 8.88
N ARG A 443 -4.77 14.91 8.04
CA ARG A 443 -3.43 14.36 7.87
C ARG A 443 -2.48 15.36 7.23
N LEU A 444 -2.89 15.97 6.12
CA LEU A 444 -2.07 16.93 5.39
C LEU A 444 -1.90 18.24 6.17
N ARG A 445 -2.92 18.65 6.90
CA ARG A 445 -2.84 19.75 7.86
C ARG A 445 -1.81 19.48 8.94
N ALA A 446 -1.78 18.27 9.51
CA ALA A 446 -0.76 17.91 10.49
C ALA A 446 0.65 18.00 9.88
N MET A 447 0.82 17.55 8.63
CA MET A 447 2.06 17.73 7.87
C MET A 447 2.43 19.22 7.70
N TRP A 448 1.49 20.08 7.31
CA TRP A 448 1.72 21.53 7.23
C TRP A 448 2.22 22.10 8.55
N LEU A 449 1.56 21.79 9.66
CA LEU A 449 2.00 22.22 10.99
C LEU A 449 3.41 21.71 11.28
N THR A 450 3.75 20.47 10.92
CA THR A 450 5.09 19.93 11.17
C THR A 450 6.13 20.69 10.38
N ILE A 451 5.87 20.96 9.11
CA ILE A 451 6.78 21.71 8.24
C ILE A 451 7.01 23.10 8.83
N VAL A 452 5.93 23.86 9.07
CA VAL A 452 6.00 25.25 9.54
C VAL A 452 6.66 25.37 10.92
N THR A 453 6.32 24.48 11.86
CA THR A 453 6.89 24.54 13.22
C THR A 453 8.34 24.06 13.26
N SER A 454 8.69 23.02 12.49
CA SER A 454 10.01 22.41 12.54
C SER A 454 11.04 23.15 11.70
N SER A 455 10.62 23.92 10.69
CA SER A 455 11.47 24.84 9.93
C SER A 455 11.64 26.21 10.58
N GLY A 456 11.02 26.45 11.75
CA GLY A 456 11.09 27.73 12.47
C GLY A 456 10.21 28.84 11.90
N GLN A 457 9.33 28.54 10.95
CA GLN A 457 8.44 29.51 10.30
C GLN A 457 7.12 29.72 11.05
N THR A 458 7.11 29.62 12.38
CA THR A 458 5.88 29.64 13.20
C THR A 458 5.02 30.90 13.04
N HIS A 459 5.62 32.00 12.58
CA HIS A 459 4.92 33.25 12.25
C HIS A 459 3.83 33.06 11.19
N LEU A 460 3.96 32.06 10.30
CA LEU A 460 2.93 31.74 9.32
C LEU A 460 1.61 31.31 9.99
N LEU A 461 1.67 30.68 11.17
CA LEU A 461 0.49 30.27 11.92
C LEU A 461 -0.27 31.47 12.50
N ASP A 462 0.36 32.62 12.64
CA ASP A 462 -0.31 33.84 13.11
C ASP A 462 -1.18 34.47 12.01
N THR A 463 -1.06 33.99 10.76
CA THR A 463 -1.95 34.35 9.66
C THR A 463 -2.84 33.18 9.25
N LEU A 464 -2.28 31.97 9.23
CA LEU A 464 -2.85 30.81 8.57
C LEU A 464 -2.72 29.55 9.42
N CYS A 465 -3.60 29.41 10.42
CA CYS A 465 -3.72 28.22 11.27
C CYS A 465 -5.08 27.54 11.02
N PHE A 466 -5.24 26.94 9.84
CA PHE A 466 -6.51 26.33 9.45
C PHE A 466 -6.95 25.22 10.41
N GLY A 467 -8.27 25.14 10.64
CA GLY A 467 -8.88 24.18 11.56
C GLY A 467 -8.84 22.73 11.08
N LYS A 468 -9.12 21.79 11.99
CA LYS A 468 -9.42 20.39 11.64
C LYS A 468 -10.78 20.29 10.97
N VAL A 469 -11.03 19.21 10.24
CA VAL A 469 -12.35 18.87 9.68
C VAL A 469 -12.91 17.65 10.39
N MET A 470 -14.15 17.73 10.84
CA MET A 470 -14.80 16.65 11.57
C MET A 470 -15.38 15.58 10.65
N ARG A 471 -15.33 14.32 11.09
CA ARG A 471 -16.01 13.22 10.42
C ARG A 471 -17.49 13.23 10.77
N LEU A 472 -18.33 12.74 9.87
CA LEU A 472 -19.69 12.33 10.20
C LEU A 472 -19.65 11.04 11.02
N ILE A 473 -20.35 11.06 12.15
CA ILE A 473 -20.39 9.97 13.13
C ILE A 473 -21.78 9.34 13.10
N PRO A 474 -21.92 8.00 13.12
CA PRO A 474 -23.21 7.34 13.28
C PRO A 474 -23.93 7.81 14.54
N GLU A 475 -25.27 7.88 14.51
CA GLU A 475 -26.12 8.38 15.60
C GLU A 475 -26.11 7.54 16.90
N PHE A 476 -25.34 6.44 16.94
CA PHE A 476 -25.27 5.54 18.10
C PHE A 476 -24.44 6.11 19.26
N PRO A 477 -24.76 5.76 20.53
CA PRO A 477 -24.37 6.52 21.73
C PRO A 477 -22.91 6.31 22.18
N MET A 478 -21.98 6.01 21.28
CA MET A 478 -20.67 5.45 21.65
C MET A 478 -19.52 6.44 21.85
N MET A 479 -19.66 7.77 21.71
CA MET A 479 -18.52 8.68 21.97
C MET A 479 -18.89 10.04 22.56
N GLU A 480 -18.90 10.13 23.90
CA GLU A 480 -18.90 11.41 24.63
C GLU A 480 -17.59 12.22 24.38
N GLU A 481 -16.47 11.54 24.07
CA GLU A 481 -15.15 12.17 23.88
C GLU A 481 -15.01 13.00 22.59
N SER A 482 -15.93 12.88 21.61
CA SER A 482 -15.86 13.61 20.33
C SER A 482 -16.51 15.00 20.38
N HIS A 483 -17.14 15.39 21.48
CA HIS A 483 -17.89 16.65 21.55
C HIS A 483 -17.00 17.89 21.44
N GLY A 484 -15.82 17.89 22.08
CA GLY A 484 -14.96 19.06 22.12
C GLY A 484 -14.44 19.48 20.73
N ASP A 485 -13.86 18.53 19.97
CA ASP A 485 -13.33 18.83 18.63
C ASP A 485 -14.43 19.28 17.65
N VAL A 486 -15.65 18.75 17.80
CA VAL A 486 -16.82 19.20 17.02
C VAL A 486 -17.21 20.63 17.40
N SER A 487 -17.26 20.96 18.70
CA SER A 487 -17.56 22.31 19.15
C SER A 487 -16.50 23.33 18.69
N VAL A 488 -15.22 22.96 18.68
CA VAL A 488 -14.15 23.85 18.16
C VAL A 488 -14.35 24.06 16.66
N PHE A 489 -14.59 22.99 15.90
CA PHE A 489 -14.85 23.08 14.46
C PHE A 489 -16.05 23.98 14.12
N GLN A 490 -17.14 23.91 14.91
CA GLN A 490 -18.34 24.72 14.70
C GLN A 490 -18.12 26.23 14.97
N ARG A 491 -17.11 26.59 15.75
CA ARG A 491 -16.85 27.99 16.16
C ARG A 491 -15.75 28.66 15.35
N LEU A 492 -14.91 27.88 14.66
CA LEU A 492 -13.87 28.41 13.77
C LEU A 492 -14.39 28.61 12.34
N PRO A 493 -13.80 29.52 11.56
CA PRO A 493 -14.07 29.61 10.13
C PRO A 493 -13.82 28.29 9.42
N LEU A 494 -14.60 28.00 8.39
CA LEU A 494 -14.49 26.72 7.68
C LEU A 494 -13.13 26.66 6.97
N PRO A 495 -12.44 25.51 6.95
CA PRO A 495 -11.06 25.50 6.49
C PRO A 495 -10.89 25.90 5.02
N TRP A 496 -11.90 25.69 4.18
CA TRP A 496 -11.88 26.17 2.80
C TRP A 496 -12.07 27.69 2.70
N GLU A 497 -12.83 28.32 3.60
CA GLU A 497 -12.94 29.78 3.64
C GLU A 497 -11.59 30.42 3.97
N VAL A 498 -10.84 29.80 4.89
CA VAL A 498 -9.49 30.24 5.25
C VAL A 498 -8.52 30.07 4.07
N VAL A 499 -8.51 28.89 3.44
CA VAL A 499 -7.63 28.62 2.29
C VAL A 499 -7.91 29.52 1.09
N HIS A 500 -9.17 29.89 0.86
CA HIS A 500 -9.57 30.81 -0.20
C HIS A 500 -9.42 32.29 0.17
N GLY A 501 -8.98 32.63 1.39
CA GLY A 501 -8.83 34.01 1.86
C GLY A 501 -10.15 34.74 2.11
N ILE A 502 -11.26 33.99 2.24
CA ILE A 502 -12.59 34.51 2.57
C ILE A 502 -12.67 34.86 4.07
N ALA A 503 -11.96 34.10 4.91
CA ALA A 503 -11.88 34.32 6.35
C ALA A 503 -10.43 34.20 6.85
N THR A 504 -10.13 34.83 7.98
CA THR A 504 -8.83 34.70 8.67
C THR A 504 -8.96 33.74 9.85
N CYS A 505 -7.99 32.86 10.05
CA CYS A 505 -7.94 31.97 11.21
C CYS A 505 -6.51 31.95 11.77
N PRO A 506 -6.13 32.96 12.56
CA PRO A 506 -4.83 33.00 13.19
C PRO A 506 -4.76 31.98 14.33
N ARG A 507 -3.54 31.55 14.68
CA ARG A 507 -3.30 30.63 15.80
C ARG A 507 -3.94 31.09 17.11
N SER A 508 -3.91 32.39 17.40
CA SER A 508 -4.52 32.99 18.60
C SER A 508 -6.03 32.75 18.67
N GLU A 509 -6.72 32.78 17.53
CA GLU A 509 -8.16 32.50 17.46
C GLU A 509 -8.45 31.02 17.75
N VAL A 510 -7.64 30.13 17.19
CA VAL A 510 -7.75 28.68 17.47
C VAL A 510 -7.51 28.40 18.95
N GLN A 511 -6.49 29.02 19.57
CA GLN A 511 -6.21 28.88 21.00
C GLN A 511 -7.39 29.35 21.85
N ARG A 512 -7.89 30.56 21.59
CA ARG A 512 -9.03 31.15 22.29
C ARG A 512 -10.25 30.23 22.24
N VAL A 513 -10.61 29.73 21.06
CA VAL A 513 -11.78 28.84 20.90
C VAL A 513 -11.57 27.50 21.61
N CYS A 514 -10.36 26.92 21.55
CA CYS A 514 -10.05 25.68 22.27
C CYS A 514 -10.14 25.87 23.79
N GLU A 515 -9.58 26.95 24.31
CA GLU A 515 -9.59 27.30 25.74
C GLU A 515 -11.02 27.52 26.26
N GLU A 516 -11.88 28.22 25.50
CA GLU A 516 -13.29 28.42 25.85
C GLU A 516 -14.08 27.10 25.93
N ILE A 517 -13.66 26.08 25.18
CA ILE A 517 -14.28 24.74 25.17
C ILE A 517 -13.60 23.80 26.18
N GLY A 518 -12.47 24.20 26.78
CA GLY A 518 -11.71 23.39 27.72
C GLY A 518 -10.81 22.33 27.07
N ILE A 519 -10.37 22.54 25.83
CA ILE A 519 -9.41 21.68 25.12
C ILE A 519 -8.05 22.36 25.08
N ASP A 520 -6.98 21.64 25.38
CA ASP A 520 -5.62 22.12 25.14
C ASP A 520 -5.32 22.09 23.62
N PRO A 521 -5.10 23.25 22.96
CA PRO A 521 -4.90 23.33 21.52
C PRO A 521 -3.63 22.62 21.03
N VAL A 522 -2.61 22.44 21.88
CA VAL A 522 -1.33 21.82 21.51
C VAL A 522 -1.46 20.30 21.53
N THR A 523 -1.84 19.72 22.66
CA THR A 523 -1.94 18.25 22.82
C THR A 523 -3.03 17.63 21.95
N SER A 524 -4.13 18.35 21.73
CA SER A 524 -5.20 17.95 20.81
C SER A 524 -4.80 18.09 19.34
N GLY A 525 -3.72 18.81 19.01
CA GLY A 525 -3.24 19.01 17.64
C GLY A 525 -3.97 20.11 16.84
N TRP A 526 -4.61 21.06 17.51
CA TRP A 526 -5.25 22.23 16.90
C TRP A 526 -4.26 23.35 16.51
N THR A 527 -3.12 23.45 17.19
CA THR A 527 -2.10 24.48 16.88
C THR A 527 -0.69 23.92 16.70
N SER A 528 -0.51 22.64 17.00
CA SER A 528 0.75 21.91 16.85
C SER A 528 0.48 20.60 16.13
N PRO A 529 1.48 19.99 15.44
CA PRO A 529 1.35 18.61 15.02
C PRO A 529 1.04 17.77 16.25
N LYS A 530 -0.01 16.95 16.18
CA LYS A 530 -0.24 15.96 17.23
C LYS A 530 1.03 15.12 17.32
N GLN A 531 1.67 15.09 18.49
CA GLN A 531 2.79 14.17 18.72
C GLN A 531 2.21 12.76 18.58
N TYR A 532 2.48 12.14 17.43
CA TYR A 532 2.18 10.74 17.21
C TYR A 532 3.25 9.93 17.95
N SER A 533 3.32 10.04 19.27
CA SER A 533 4.26 9.27 20.08
C SER A 533 3.89 7.78 20.16
N ASP A 534 2.67 7.39 19.77
CA ASP A 534 2.14 6.05 20.12
C ASP A 534 1.25 5.42 19.03
N LEU A 535 1.54 5.62 17.75
CA LEU A 535 0.98 4.76 16.68
C LEU A 535 2.11 4.00 15.98
N VAL A 536 2.71 3.12 16.77
CA VAL A 536 3.35 1.85 16.36
C VAL A 536 2.38 0.73 16.71
#